data_AF-A0A453HUP0-F1
#
_entry.id   AF-A0A453HUP0-F1
#
_cell.length_a   1.000
_cell.length_b   1.000
_cell.length_c   1.000
_cell.angle_alpha   90.00
_cell.angle_beta   90.00
_cell.angle_gamma   90.00
#
_symmetry.space_group_name_H-M   'P 1'
#
loop_
_entity.id
_entity.type
_entity.pdbx_description
1 polymer ?
#
loop_
_entity_poly.entity_id
_entity_poly.type
_entity_poly.pdbx_seq_one_letter_code
_entity_poly.pdbx_strand_id
1 'polypeptide(L)' 'MALDPGNATLLSNRSLCWLRLGDAKNALNDAQACSMMRPGWPKASYRQGTALMLLKV' A
#
# COMPACT_ATOMS: atom_id res chain seq x y z
N MET A 1 -3.45 -6.00 -22.67
CA MET A 1 -3.18 -4.92 -21.70
C MET A 1 -2.29 -5.48 -20.61
N ALA A 2 -0.98 -5.31 -20.72
CA ALA A 2 -0.06 -5.70 -19.67
C ALA A 2 -0.27 -4.74 -18.48
N LEU A 3 -0.75 -5.27 -17.36
CA LEU A 3 -0.75 -4.55 -16.08
C LEU A 3 0.72 -4.32 -15.73
N ASP A 4 1.20 -3.10 -15.91
CA ASP A 4 2.58 -2.74 -15.64
C ASP A 4 2.89 -3.03 -14.16
N PRO A 5 3.64 -4.11 -13.83
CA PRO A 5 3.84 -4.54 -12.45
C PRO A 5 4.62 -3.51 -11.63
N GLY A 6 5.20 -2.49 -12.28
CA GLY A 6 5.96 -1.41 -11.68
C GLY A 6 5.17 -0.15 -11.35
N ASN A 7 3.84 -0.11 -11.54
CA ASN A 7 3.09 1.10 -11.22
C ASN A 7 2.79 1.21 -9.73
N ALA A 8 3.73 1.79 -8.97
CA ALA A 8 3.57 2.11 -7.55
C ALA A 8 2.24 2.86 -7.26
N THR A 9 1.73 3.65 -8.22
CA THR A 9 0.41 4.30 -8.08
C THR A 9 -0.72 3.30 -7.90
N LEU A 10 -0.72 2.21 -8.67
CA LEU A 10 -1.75 1.18 -8.62
C LEU A 10 -1.69 0.41 -7.30
N LEU A 11 -0.49 0.04 -6.85
CA LEU A 11 -0.30 -0.59 -5.54
C LEU A 11 -0.74 0.32 -4.40
N SER A 12 -0.49 1.63 -4.47
CA SER A 12 -0.91 2.57 -3.43
C SER A 12 -2.44 2.73 -3.38
N ASN A 13 -3.09 2.72 -4.55
CA ASN A 13 -4.54 2.74 -4.64
C ASN A 13 -5.16 1.42 -4.15
N ARG A 14 -4.55 0.28 -4.48
CA ARG A 14 -4.99 -1.04 -4.00
C ARG A 14 -4.85 -1.16 -2.48
N SER A 15 -3.73 -0.69 -1.92
CA SER A 15 -3.53 -0.57 -0.47
C SER A 15 -4.65 0.26 0.19
N LEU A 16 -5.06 1.37 -0.41
CA LEU A 16 -6.18 2.16 0.10
C LEU A 16 -7.50 1.36 0.10
N CYS A 17 -7.78 0.61 -0.97
CA CYS A 17 -8.98 -0.23 -1.02
C CYS A 17 -8.97 -1.27 0.10
N TRP A 18 -7.83 -1.93 0.35
CA TRP A 18 -7.69 -2.87 1.46
C TRP A 18 -7.92 -2.22 2.83
N LEU A 19 -7.37 -1.02 3.05
CA LEU A 19 -7.64 -0.25 4.27
C LEU A 19 -9.12 0.03 4.47
N ARG A 20 -9.85 0.35 3.39
CA ARG A 20 -11.31 0.60 3.44
C ARG A 20 -12.10 -0.68 3.71
N LEU A 21 -11.59 -1.83 3.29
CA LEU A 21 -12.19 -3.15 3.54
C LEU A 21 -11.84 -3.71 4.93
N GLY A 22 -11.00 -3.03 5.71
CA GLY A 22 -10.52 -3.52 7.00
C GLY A 22 -9.40 -4.56 6.91
N ASP A 23 -8.89 -4.85 5.70
CA ASP A 23 -7.82 -5.82 5.49
C ASP A 23 -6.46 -5.15 5.61
N ALA A 24 -6.01 -5.04 6.87
CA ALA A 24 -4.77 -4.38 7.20
C ALA A 24 -3.52 -5.13 6.66
N LYS A 25 -3.59 -6.45 6.52
CA LYS A 25 -2.45 -7.28 6.06
C LYS A 25 -2.16 -7.05 4.58
N ASN A 26 -3.21 -7.11 3.75
CA ASN A 26 -3.07 -6.85 2.32
C ASN A 26 -2.74 -5.37 2.06
N ALA A 27 -3.30 -4.46 2.86
CA ALA A 27 -2.92 -3.04 2.81
C ALA A 27 -1.43 -2.82 3.07
N LEU A 28 -0.84 -3.51 4.06
CA LEU A 28 0.57 -3.39 4.41
C LEU A 28 1.48 -3.95 3.31
N ASN A 29 1.15 -5.12 2.76
CA ASN A 29 1.93 -5.72 1.67
C ASN A 29 2.00 -4.80 0.45
N ASP A 30 0.87 -4.23 0.03
CA ASP A 30 0.82 -3.32 -1.11
C ASP A 30 1.58 -2.01 -0.85
N ALA A 31 1.52 -1.51 0.38
CA ALA A 31 2.25 -0.31 0.77
C ALA A 31 3.76 -0.55 0.87
N GLN A 32 4.21 -1.74 1.32
CA GLN A 32 5.61 -2.14 1.31
C GLN A 32 6.14 -2.29 -0.12
N ALA A 33 5.39 -2.94 -1.00
CA ALA A 33 5.76 -3.07 -2.42
C ALA A 33 5.87 -1.69 -3.09
N CYS A 34 4.97 -0.75 -2.78
CA CYS A 34 5.10 0.65 -3.20
C CYS A 34 6.41 1.29 -2.74
N SER A 35 6.73 1.16 -1.45
CA SER A 35 7.94 1.75 -0.87
C SER A 35 9.23 1.16 -1.46
N MET A 36 9.22 -0.12 -1.84
CA MET A 36 10.33 -0.75 -2.55
C MET A 36 10.47 -0.25 -3.99
N MET A 37 9.37 -0.01 -4.70
CA MET A 37 9.39 0.50 -6.08
C MET A 37 9.73 1.99 -6.16
N ARG A 38 9.27 2.79 -5.20
CA ARG A 38 9.56 4.23 -5.11
C ARG A 38 10.01 4.58 -3.70
N PRO A 39 11.30 4.37 -3.39
CA PRO A 39 11.89 4.82 -2.13
C PRO A 39 11.65 6.32 -1.95
N GLY A 40 11.16 6.72 -0.78
CA GLY A 40 10.91 8.14 -0.45
C GLY A 40 9.56 8.68 -0.91
N TRP A 41 8.66 7.86 -1.45
CA TRP A 41 7.32 8.33 -1.83
C TRP A 41 6.40 8.51 -0.61
N PRO A 42 5.98 9.74 -0.26
CA PRO A 42 5.30 9.99 1.01
C PRO A 42 3.96 9.27 1.16
N LYS A 43 3.26 9.05 0.03
CA LYS A 43 1.98 8.33 0.01
C LYS A 43 2.15 6.86 0.41
N ALA A 44 3.24 6.20 0.01
CA ALA A 44 3.50 4.80 0.37
C ALA A 44 3.73 4.66 1.89
N SER A 45 4.57 5.53 2.46
CA SER A 45 4.83 5.57 3.91
C SER A 45 3.56 5.85 4.72
N TYR A 46 2.71 6.79 4.25
CA TYR A 46 1.43 7.06 4.88
C TYR A 46 0.50 5.83 4.89
N ARG A 47 0.42 5.11 3.77
CA ARG A 47 -0.37 3.87 3.67
C ARG A 47 0.16 2.77 4.59
N GLN A 48 1.48 2.59 4.67
CA GLN A 48 2.09 1.65 5.62
C GLN A 48 1.73 1.99 7.06
N GLY A 49 1.87 3.25 7.46
CA GLY A 49 1.51 3.69 8.81
C GLY A 49 0.04 3.44 9.13
N THR A 50 -0.86 3.72 8.18
CA THR A 50 -2.30 3.46 8.34
C THR A 50 -2.59 1.97 8.47
N ALA A 51 -1.93 1.13 7.67
CA ALA A 51 -2.07 -0.33 7.74
C ALA A 51 -1.56 -0.89 9.07
N LEU A 52 -0.43 -0.39 9.56
CA LEU A 52 0.12 -0.77 10.87
C LEU A 52 -0.79 -0.34 12.03
N MET A 53 -1.43 0.83 11.93
CA MET A 53 -2.40 1.28 12.93
C MET A 53 -3.62 0.36 12.97
N LEU A 54 -4.09 -0.11 11.81
CA LEU A 54 -5.20 -1.05 11.70
C LEU A 54 -4.83 -2.47 12.16
N LEU A 55 -3.56 -2.88 12.05
CA LEU A 55 -3.05 -4.16 12.57
C LEU A 55 -2.84 -4.17 14.09
N LYS A 56 -2.69 -2.99 14.73
CA LYS A 56 -2.47 -2.85 16.18
C LYS A 56 -3.76 -2.94 17.01
N VAL A 57 -4.87 -3.36 16.40
CA VAL A 57 -6.16 -3.59 17.07
C VAL A 57 -6.17 -4.98 17.70
#